data_AF-A0A2E1MVX2-F1
#
_entry.id   AF-A0A2E1MVX2-F1
#
_cell.length_a   1.000
_cell.length_b   1.000
_cell.length_c   1.000
_cell.angle_alpha   90.00
_cell.angle_beta   90.00
_cell.angle_gamma   90.00
#
_symmetry.space_group_name_H-M   'P 1'
#
loop_
_entity.id
_entity.type
_entity.pdbx_description
1 polymer ?
#
loop_
_entity_poly.entity_id
_entity_poly.type
_entity_poly.pdbx_seq_one_letter_code
_entity_poly.pdbx_strand_id
1 'polypeptide(L)'
;MNIQIKTVMLIVLLAFPFAAEKKMNTSQEKNALTALKLSIVPGLGQFYNKKYLKGTLFLSSEVYLLSLVKHYYNIDINKRNLYMWISLLVYTVNIIDAYIDSELDTFTNLEEYENRSNF
;
A
#
# COMPACT_ATOMS: atom_id res chain seq x y z
N MET A 1 -27.41 13.74 -1.57
CA MET A 1 -26.20 13.05 -1.07
C MET A 1 -25.41 12.46 -2.24
N ASN A 2 -24.82 13.30 -3.10
CA ASN A 2 -24.09 12.87 -4.32
C ASN A 2 -22.68 13.50 -4.45
N ILE A 3 -22.32 14.35 -3.48
CA ILE A 3 -21.12 15.20 -3.55
C ILE A 3 -19.88 14.49 -2.98
N GLN A 4 -20.02 13.62 -1.97
CA GLN A 4 -18.86 13.00 -1.33
C GLN A 4 -18.14 11.95 -2.19
N ILE A 5 -18.88 11.15 -2.98
CA ILE A 5 -18.27 10.12 -3.86
C ILE A 5 -17.49 10.78 -5.01
N LYS A 6 -18.02 11.86 -5.59
CA LYS A 6 -17.36 12.59 -6.67
C LYS A 6 -16.07 13.26 -6.21
N THR A 7 -16.04 13.76 -4.97
CA THR A 7 -14.83 14.37 -4.39
C THR A 7 -13.75 13.33 -4.14
N VAL A 8 -14.09 12.14 -3.64
CA VAL A 8 -13.12 11.05 -3.43
C VAL A 8 -12.58 10.53 -4.77
N MET A 9 -13.44 10.35 -5.79
CA MET A 9 -13.00 9.98 -7.14
C MET A 9 -12.05 11.01 -7.76
N LEU A 10 -12.31 12.30 -7.54
CA LEU A 10 -11.46 13.40 -8.04
C LEU A 10 -10.08 13.40 -7.38
N ILE A 11 -9.99 13.13 -6.08
CA ILE A 11 -8.71 13.00 -5.36
C ILE A 11 -7.92 11.80 -5.87
N VAL A 12 -8.59 10.67 -6.12
CA VAL A 12 -7.95 9.47 -6.69
C VAL A 12 -7.45 9.71 -8.11
N LEU A 13 -8.20 10.44 -8.95
CA LEU A 13 -7.77 10.81 -10.31
C LEU A 13 -6.59 11.78 -10.32
N LEU A 14 -6.55 12.74 -9.39
CA LEU A 14 -5.45 13.72 -9.27
C LEU A 14 -4.15 13.11 -8.73
N ALA A 15 -4.22 11.98 -8.02
CA ALA A 15 -3.05 11.25 -7.54
C ALA A 15 -2.37 10.39 -8.64
N PHE A 16 -3.08 10.08 -9.73
CA PHE A 16 -2.61 9.22 -10.82
C PHE A 16 -1.35 9.73 -11.56
N PRO A 17 -1.21 11.05 -11.90
CA PRO A 17 0.00 11.54 -12.58
C PRO A 17 1.27 11.56 -11.70
N PHE A 18 1.17 11.36 -10.38
CA PHE A 18 2.35 11.21 -9.51
C PHE A 18 2.87 9.76 -9.43
N ALA A 19 2.22 8.81 -10.12
CA ALA A 19 2.61 7.39 -10.15
C ALA A 19 3.90 7.08 -10.92
N ALA A 20 4.52 8.07 -11.55
CA ALA A 20 5.84 7.93 -12.16
C ALA A 20 6.91 7.93 -11.05
N GLU A 21 7.07 6.81 -10.35
CA GLU A 21 8.16 6.63 -9.38
C GLU A 21 9.51 6.59 -10.12
N LYS A 22 10.37 7.59 -9.86
CA LYS A 22 11.78 7.57 -10.27
C LYS A 22 12.50 6.50 -9.44
N LYS A 23 13.10 5.48 -10.09
CA LYS A 23 14.00 4.53 -9.42
C LYS A 23 15.12 5.31 -8.73
N MET A 24 15.08 5.43 -7.40
CA MET A 24 16.13 6.06 -6.62
C MET A 24 17.11 4.97 -6.23
N ASN A 25 18.25 4.92 -6.94
CA ASN A 25 19.33 3.97 -6.68
C ASN A 25 19.89 4.24 -5.28
N THR A 26 19.42 3.49 -4.30
CA THR A 26 20.04 3.43 -2.97
C THR A 26 20.43 1.99 -2.77
N SER A 27 21.74 1.76 -2.71
CA SER A 27 22.43 0.48 -2.47
C SER A 27 22.19 -0.11 -1.07
N GLN A 28 21.14 0.33 -0.37
CA GLN A 28 20.75 -0.27 0.91
C GLN A 28 19.77 -1.41 0.66
N GLU A 29 20.24 -2.62 0.93
CA GLU A 29 19.44 -3.82 1.00
C GLU A 29 18.25 -3.60 1.96
N LYS A 30 17.03 -3.80 1.46
CA LYS A 30 15.81 -3.66 2.26
C LYS A 30 15.51 -5.00 2.94
N ASN A 31 15.31 -4.98 4.24
CA ASN A 31 15.02 -6.20 5.01
C ASN A 31 13.52 -6.51 4.99
N ALA A 32 13.16 -7.69 4.44
CA ALA A 32 11.77 -8.10 4.29
C ALA A 32 11.00 -8.24 5.61
N LEU A 33 11.67 -8.69 6.69
CA LEU A 33 11.05 -8.75 8.02
C LEU A 33 10.76 -7.36 8.58
N THR A 34 11.56 -6.36 8.21
CA THR A 34 11.32 -4.96 8.62
C THR A 34 10.13 -4.39 7.86
N ALA A 35 10.03 -4.62 6.54
CA ALA A 35 8.88 -4.22 5.73
C ALA A 35 7.58 -4.86 6.27
N LEU A 36 7.62 -6.14 6.63
CA LEU A 36 6.50 -6.86 7.22
C LEU A 36 6.08 -6.27 8.57
N LYS A 37 7.02 -6.03 9.49
CA LYS A 37 6.73 -5.42 10.80
C LYS A 37 6.11 -4.03 10.67
N LEU A 38 6.60 -3.23 9.74
CA LEU A 38 6.05 -1.90 9.49
C LEU A 38 4.63 -1.96 8.92
N SER A 39 4.33 -2.96 8.08
CA SER A 39 3.02 -3.12 7.44
C SER A 39 1.86 -3.44 8.39
N ILE A 40 2.13 -3.67 9.67
CA ILE A 40 1.07 -3.72 10.70
C ILE A 40 0.27 -2.41 10.71
N VAL A 41 0.93 -1.29 10.43
CA VAL A 41 0.24 -0.05 10.09
C VAL A 41 0.08 0.00 8.56
N PRO A 42 -1.15 0.02 8.03
CA PRO A 42 -1.41 -0.01 6.60
C PRO A 42 -0.56 1.00 5.83
N GLY A 43 0.12 0.51 4.79
CA GLY A 43 0.93 1.34 3.90
C GLY A 43 2.35 1.67 4.38
N LEU A 44 2.71 1.49 5.65
CA LEU A 44 4.06 1.81 6.13
C LEU A 44 5.15 0.91 5.54
N GLY A 45 4.88 -0.38 5.31
CA GLY A 45 5.85 -1.25 4.63
C GLY A 45 6.13 -0.81 3.19
N GLN A 46 5.13 -0.24 2.52
CA GLN A 46 5.31 0.34 1.18
C GLN A 46 6.14 1.63 1.22
N PHE A 47 5.98 2.45 2.25
CA PHE A 47 6.87 3.60 2.48
C PHE A 47 8.31 3.18 2.75
N TYR A 48 8.53 2.10 3.52
CA TYR A 48 9.86 1.50 3.68
C TYR A 48 10.44 1.04 2.34
N ASN A 49 9.60 0.43 1.49
CA ASN A 49 9.97 0.04 0.14
C ASN A 49 10.14 1.21 -0.84
N LYS A 50 9.93 2.46 -0.40
CA LYS A 50 9.93 3.70 -1.21
C LYS A 50 8.84 3.76 -2.27
N LYS A 51 7.80 2.93 -2.13
CA LYS A 51 6.62 2.89 -2.99
C LYS A 51 5.51 3.77 -2.41
N TYR A 52 5.74 5.09 -2.40
CA TYR A 52 4.90 6.05 -1.68
C TYR A 52 3.46 6.09 -2.18
N LEU A 53 3.24 5.87 -3.48
CA LEU A 53 1.90 5.84 -4.02
C LEU A 53 1.13 4.62 -3.50
N LYS A 54 1.73 3.43 -3.56
CA LYS A 54 1.13 2.22 -2.99
C LYS A 54 0.83 2.39 -1.51
N GLY A 55 1.79 2.92 -0.74
CA GLY A 55 1.60 3.17 0.69
C GLY A 55 0.43 4.11 0.99
N THR A 56 0.33 5.21 0.25
CA THR A 56 -0.77 6.17 0.38
C THR A 56 -2.12 5.56 -0.01
N LEU A 57 -2.16 4.74 -1.06
CA LEU A 57 -3.36 4.04 -1.50
C LEU A 57 -3.85 3.06 -0.43
N PHE A 58 -2.97 2.23 0.14
CA PHE A 58 -3.36 1.31 1.22
C PHE A 58 -3.82 2.05 2.47
N LEU A 59 -3.11 3.09 2.89
CA LEU A 59 -3.47 3.87 4.08
C LEU A 59 -4.84 4.55 3.91
N SER A 60 -5.04 5.26 2.78
CA SER A 60 -6.32 5.94 2.51
C SER A 60 -7.49 4.98 2.34
N SER A 61 -7.26 3.83 1.70
CA SER A 61 -8.26 2.77 1.56
C SER A 61 -8.68 2.22 2.92
N GLU A 62 -7.74 1.92 3.80
CA GLU A 62 -8.07 1.39 5.13
C GLU A 62 -8.82 2.42 5.97
N VAL A 63 -8.35 3.68 6.00
CA VAL A 63 -9.06 4.77 6.71
C VAL A 63 -10.49 4.93 6.19
N TYR A 64 -10.69 4.88 4.87
CA TYR A 64 -12.01 4.98 4.26
C TYR A 64 -12.89 3.78 4.62
N LEU A 65 -12.39 2.55 4.50
CA LEU A 65 -13.17 1.35 4.82
C LEU A 65 -13.57 1.30 6.30
N LEU A 66 -12.66 1.64 7.21
CA LEU A 66 -12.96 1.75 8.64
C LEU A 66 -14.00 2.85 8.92
N SER A 67 -13.97 3.95 8.18
CA SER A 67 -15.00 4.99 8.27
C SER A 67 -16.40 4.46 7.87
N LEU A 68 -16.47 3.60 6.86
CA LEU A 68 -17.71 2.95 6.44
C LEU A 68 -18.19 1.92 7.46
N VAL A 69 -17.28 1.10 8.02
CA VAL A 69 -17.61 0.18 9.12
C VAL A 69 -18.22 0.94 10.30
N LYS A 70 -17.61 2.07 10.69
CA LYS A 70 -18.13 2.93 11.76
C LYS A 70 -19.48 3.54 11.40
N HIS A 71 -19.65 4.02 10.17
CA HIS A 71 -20.91 4.62 9.72
C HIS A 71 -22.06 3.61 9.77
N TYR A 72 -21.85 2.39 9.30
CA TYR A 72 -22.88 1.34 9.26
C TYR A 72 -23.02 0.54 10.56
N TYR A 73 -22.25 0.84 11.61
CA TYR A 73 -22.17 0.05 12.83
C TYR A 73 -23.55 -0.26 13.47
N ASN A 74 -24.43 0.75 13.52
CA ASN A 74 -25.81 0.65 14.06
C ASN A 74 -26.89 0.82 12.99
N ILE A 75 -26.54 0.86 11.70
CA ILE A 75 -27.49 1.13 10.60
C ILE A 75 -27.84 -0.16 9.86
N ASP A 76 -26.83 -0.90 9.41
CA ASP A 76 -27.02 -2.07 8.55
C ASP A 76 -25.89 -3.07 8.79
N ILE A 77 -26.27 -4.21 9.40
CA ILE A 77 -25.33 -5.27 9.76
C ILE A 77 -24.67 -5.91 8.53
N ASN A 78 -25.39 -6.02 7.41
CA ASN A 78 -24.89 -6.65 6.19
C ASN A 78 -23.82 -5.77 5.55
N LYS A 79 -24.08 -4.46 5.46
CA LYS A 79 -23.09 -3.49 4.94
C LYS A 79 -21.88 -3.38 5.85
N ARG A 80 -22.08 -3.28 7.16
CA ARG A 80 -20.98 -3.28 8.15
C ARG A 80 -20.09 -4.52 7.99
N ASN A 81 -20.68 -5.71 7.90
CA ASN A 81 -19.94 -6.96 7.72
C ASN A 81 -19.20 -6.99 6.38
N LEU A 82 -19.84 -6.55 5.30
CA LEU A 82 -19.21 -6.43 3.98
C LEU A 82 -17.96 -5.54 4.05
N TYR A 83 -18.07 -4.34 4.62
CA TYR A 83 -16.92 -3.43 4.73
C TYR A 83 -15.84 -3.94 5.69
N MET A 84 -16.19 -4.66 6.76
CA MET A 84 -15.21 -5.31 7.64
C MET A 84 -14.42 -6.39 6.89
N TRP A 85 -15.09 -7.22 6.07
CA TRP A 85 -14.41 -8.23 5.26
C TRP A 85 -13.51 -7.61 4.19
N ILE A 86 -13.97 -6.52 3.55
CA ILE A 86 -13.15 -5.79 2.58
C ILE A 86 -11.94 -5.14 3.27
N SER A 87 -12.12 -4.53 4.44
CA SER A 87 -11.02 -3.96 5.25
C SER A 87 -9.99 -5.04 5.60
N LEU A 88 -10.44 -6.21 6.07
CA LEU A 88 -9.55 -7.33 6.39
C LEU A 88 -8.76 -7.81 5.18
N LEU A 89 -9.40 -7.87 4.00
CA LEU A 89 -8.73 -8.25 2.76
C LEU A 89 -7.66 -7.22 2.36
N VAL A 90 -8.00 -5.92 2.36
CA VAL A 90 -7.06 -4.83 2.06
C VAL A 90 -5.90 -4.81 3.07
N TYR A 91 -6.20 -5.02 4.34
CA TYR A 91 -5.23 -5.12 5.41
C TYR A 91 -4.25 -6.29 5.21
N THR A 92 -4.72 -7.46 4.80
CA THR A 92 -3.82 -8.61 4.57
C THR A 92 -3.00 -8.43 3.29
N VAL A 93 -3.60 -7.93 2.21
CA VAL A 93 -2.92 -7.68 0.93
C VAL A 93 -1.79 -6.65 1.09
N ASN A 94 -1.96 -5.58 1.87
CA ASN A 94 -0.90 -4.58 2.02
C ASN A 94 0.37 -5.15 2.68
N ILE A 95 0.20 -6.06 3.66
CA ILE A 95 1.32 -6.73 4.34
C ILE A 95 2.04 -7.66 3.37
N ILE A 96 1.29 -8.50 2.64
CA ILE A 96 1.85 -9.45 1.68
C ILE A 96 2.58 -8.70 0.55
N ASP A 97 1.96 -7.66 -0.01
CA ASP A 97 2.55 -6.87 -1.09
C ASP A 97 3.86 -6.20 -0.65
N ALA A 98 3.92 -5.68 0.59
CA ALA A 98 5.12 -5.06 1.13
C ALA A 98 6.25 -6.07 1.35
N TYR A 99 5.92 -7.28 1.84
CA TYR A 99 6.89 -8.35 2.03
C TYR A 99 7.48 -8.82 0.69
N ILE A 100 6.63 -9.12 -0.29
CA ILE A 100 7.07 -9.56 -1.63
C ILE A 100 7.91 -8.48 -2.29
N ASP A 101 7.49 -7.21 -2.19
CA ASP A 101 8.21 -6.09 -2.78
C ASP A 101 9.61 -5.91 -2.19
N SER A 102 9.80 -6.14 -0.90
CA SER A 102 11.15 -6.12 -0.30
C SER A 102 12.00 -7.30 -0.73
N GLU A 103 11.41 -8.49 -0.87
CA GLU A 103 12.14 -9.70 -1.27
C GLU A 103 12.62 -9.61 -2.73
N LEU A 104 11.76 -9.10 -3.63
CA LEU A 104 12.09 -8.89 -5.04
C LEU A 104 13.16 -7.80 -5.24
N ASP A 105 13.21 -6.78 -4.38
CA ASP A 105 14.23 -5.74 -4.43
C ASP A 105 15.62 -6.33 -4.17
N THR A 106 15.74 -7.27 -3.24
CA THR A 106 16.99 -8.00 -2.96
C THR A 106 17.50 -8.73 -4.19
N PHE A 107 16.65 -9.51 -4.88
CA PHE A 107 17.06 -10.23 -6.10
C PHE A 107 17.50 -9.30 -7.23
N THR A 108 16.75 -8.22 -7.45
CA THR A 108 17.07 -7.25 -8.52
C THR A 108 18.42 -6.57 -8.27
N ASN A 109 18.73 -6.24 -7.01
CA ASN A 109 20.01 -5.64 -6.65
C ASN A 109 21.18 -6.61 -6.91
N LEU A 110 21.03 -7.89 -6.56
CA LEU A 110 22.07 -8.91 -6.79
C LEU A 110 22.43 -9.04 -8.29
N GLU A 111 21.42 -9.11 -9.16
CA GLU A 111 21.61 -9.16 -10.60
C GLU A 111 22.32 -7.90 -11.15
N GLU A 112 22.02 -6.71 -10.61
CA GLU A 112 22.68 -5.47 -11.01
C GLU A 112 24.15 -5.42 -10.56
N TYR A 113 24.47 -5.92 -9.35
CA TYR A 113 25.85 -6.02 -8.87
C TYR A 113 26.69 -6.98 -9.72
N GLU A 114 26.17 -8.16 -10.03
CA GLU A 114 26.87 -9.15 -10.86
C GLU A 114 27.18 -8.59 -12.25
N ASN A 115 26.19 -7.95 -12.90
CA ASN A 115 26.39 -7.30 -14.19
C ASN A 115 27.47 -6.21 -14.15
N ARG A 116 27.57 -5.41 -13.08
CA ARG A 116 28.60 -4.36 -12.94
C ARG A 116 30.00 -4.91 -12.68
N SER A 117 30.13 -6.09 -12.08
CA SER A 117 31.43 -6.71 -11.80
C SER A 117 32.09 -7.39 -13.01
N ASN A 118 31.33 -7.61 -14.07
CA ASN A 118 31.77 -8.26 -15.31
C ASN A 118 32.22 -7.28 -16.42
N PHE A 119 32.31 -5.97 -16.11
CA PHE A 119 32.87 -4.90 -16.97
C PHE A 119 34.06 -4.23 -16.30
#